data_AF-A0A0N1AXS3-F1
#
_entry.id   AF-A0A0N1AXS3-F1
#
_cell.length_a   1.000
_cell.length_b   1.000
_cell.length_c   1.000
_cell.angle_alpha   90.00
_cell.angle_beta   90.00
_cell.angle_gamma   90.00
#
_symmetry.space_group_name_H-M   'P 1'
#
loop_
_entity.id
_entity.type
_entity.pdbx_description
1 polymer ?
#
loop_
_entity_poly.entity_id
_entity_poly.type
_entity_poly.pdbx_seq_one_letter_code
_entity_poly.pdbx_strand_id
1 'polypeptide(L)'
;MPLCFVRRGALAPLGATAADLPAATAAALGEVLPLLGCGEEAASLAFAAMAANRRLAPAAAAALAAIARDEAQHDALLKGLLAALPAPADPEPVLAAAQAMHVSLGRTLITGRLARVAGLDSAVCLILARVLRRLPAASDTARVLRRIHADEARHVAIAGNIAAGMGVMTALKDEAAHARALLVAVIGHVGAAFDGLGVEPDRLRRDLARLPAGLFAA
;
A
#
# COMPACT_ATOMS: atom_id res chain seq x y z
N MET A 1 2.96 -10.31 14.93
CA MET A 1 1.74 -11.04 14.50
C MET A 1 1.38 -10.57 13.10
N PRO A 2 0.91 -11.43 12.18
CA PRO A 2 0.37 -10.98 10.90
C PRO A 2 -0.92 -10.16 11.11
N LEU A 3 -1.18 -9.20 10.23
CA LEU A 3 -2.40 -8.38 10.25
C LEU A 3 -3.52 -9.02 9.42
N CYS A 4 -3.22 -9.46 8.20
CA CYS A 4 -4.19 -10.04 7.26
C CYS A 4 -3.75 -11.39 6.70
N PHE A 5 -2.45 -11.59 6.48
CA PHE A 5 -1.93 -12.77 5.80
C PHE A 5 -0.76 -13.37 6.57
N VAL A 6 -0.86 -14.66 6.89
CA VAL A 6 0.23 -15.39 7.54
C VAL A 6 1.37 -15.62 6.55
N ARG A 7 2.54 -15.04 6.83
CA ARG A 7 3.76 -15.26 6.03
C ARG A 7 4.80 -16.09 6.80
N ARG A 8 5.37 -17.10 6.14
CA ARG A 8 6.59 -17.76 6.62
C ARG A 8 7.78 -16.83 6.39
N GLY A 9 8.61 -16.60 7.41
CA GLY A 9 9.72 -15.66 7.33
C GLY A 9 9.28 -14.18 7.38
N ALA A 10 8.22 -13.88 8.14
CA ALA A 10 7.93 -12.50 8.51
C ALA A 10 9.14 -11.88 9.21
N LEU A 11 9.50 -10.65 8.82
CA LEU A 11 10.54 -9.91 9.50
C LEU A 11 10.01 -9.45 10.87
N ALA A 12 10.90 -9.39 11.86
CA ALA A 12 10.54 -8.84 13.16
C ALA A 12 10.19 -7.35 13.03
N PRO A 13 9.25 -6.82 13.84
CA PRO A 13 8.97 -5.39 13.87
C PRO A 13 10.26 -4.60 14.09
N LEU A 14 10.45 -3.52 13.32
CA LEU A 14 11.60 -2.64 13.48
C LEU A 14 11.26 -1.54 14.48
N GLY A 15 12.16 -1.26 15.43
CA GLY A 15 11.93 -0.27 16.48
C GLY A 15 11.63 1.11 15.90
N ALA A 16 10.45 1.65 16.20
CA ALA A 16 10.06 3.01 15.88
C ALA A 16 9.41 3.64 17.13
N THR A 17 9.60 4.95 17.32
CA THR A 17 9.00 5.69 18.43
C THR A 17 7.89 6.60 17.91
N ALA A 18 6.71 6.54 18.54
CA ALA A 18 5.62 7.49 18.26
C ALA A 18 5.65 8.73 19.17
N ALA A 19 6.69 8.88 20.00
CA ALA A 19 6.77 9.89 21.05
C ALA A 19 6.66 11.35 20.54
N ASP A 20 6.85 11.57 19.24
CA ASP A 20 6.86 12.91 18.63
C ASP A 20 5.52 13.33 18.00
N LEU A 21 4.46 12.54 18.14
CA LEU A 21 3.15 12.86 17.58
C LEU A 21 2.18 13.40 18.63
N PRO A 22 1.38 14.43 18.30
CA PRO A 22 0.23 14.80 19.12
C PRO A 22 -0.69 13.59 19.35
N ALA A 23 -1.24 13.43 20.55
CA ALA A 23 -2.01 12.24 20.94
C ALA A 23 -3.17 11.93 19.97
N ALA A 24 -3.90 12.96 19.51
CA ALA A 24 -4.97 12.80 18.53
C ALA A 24 -4.45 12.29 17.18
N THR A 25 -3.31 12.82 16.71
CA THR A 25 -2.65 12.37 15.47
C THR A 25 -2.13 10.94 15.61
N ALA A 26 -1.55 10.59 16.76
CA ALA A 26 -1.08 9.24 17.03
C ALA A 26 -2.23 8.23 17.03
N ALA A 27 -3.34 8.53 17.69
CA ALA A 27 -4.53 7.68 17.68
C ALA A 27 -5.11 7.52 16.27
N ALA A 28 -5.29 8.63 15.55
CA ALA A 28 -5.80 8.61 14.18
C ALA A 28 -4.87 7.82 13.22
N LEU A 29 -3.56 7.91 13.40
CA LEU A 29 -2.61 7.11 12.63
C LEU A 29 -2.70 5.62 12.99
N GLY A 30 -2.86 5.29 14.27
CA GLY A 30 -3.06 3.92 14.75
C GLY A 30 -4.27 3.22 14.12
N GLU A 31 -5.32 3.97 13.78
CA GLU A 31 -6.51 3.46 13.07
C GLU A 31 -6.27 3.26 11.57
N VAL A 32 -5.36 4.03 10.94
CA VAL A 32 -5.07 3.92 9.50
C VAL A 32 -4.02 2.87 9.19
N LEU A 33 -3.00 2.69 10.05
CA LEU A 33 -1.89 1.79 9.77
C LEU A 33 -2.26 0.31 9.55
N PRO A 34 -3.29 -0.28 10.20
CA PRO A 34 -3.70 -1.66 9.92
C PRO A 34 -4.07 -1.88 8.44
N LEU A 35 -4.72 -0.91 7.80
CA LEU A 35 -5.02 -0.95 6.38
C LEU A 35 -3.74 -1.03 5.53
N LEU A 36 -2.77 -0.15 5.82
CA LEU A 36 -1.51 -0.11 5.07
C LEU A 36 -0.70 -1.39 5.29
N GLY A 37 -0.55 -1.84 6.54
CA GLY A 37 0.18 -3.07 6.86
C GLY A 37 -0.44 -4.33 6.25
N CYS A 38 -1.78 -4.42 6.19
CA CYS A 38 -2.46 -5.48 5.45
C CYS A 38 -2.06 -5.46 3.95
N GLY A 39 -1.94 -4.27 3.38
CA GLY A 39 -1.44 -4.03 2.02
C GLY A 39 -0.02 -4.54 1.82
N GLU A 40 0.91 -4.21 2.71
CA GLU A 40 2.31 -4.65 2.64
C GLU A 40 2.45 -6.19 2.64
N GLU A 41 1.68 -6.85 3.50
CA GLU A 41 1.64 -8.32 3.56
C GLU A 41 1.15 -8.92 2.24
N ALA A 42 0.08 -8.36 1.68
CA ALA A 42 -0.49 -8.80 0.42
C ALA A 42 0.47 -8.53 -0.76
N ALA A 43 1.08 -7.35 -0.82
CA ALA A 43 1.99 -6.94 -1.86
C ALA A 43 3.24 -7.82 -1.87
N SER A 44 3.84 -8.06 -0.70
CA SER A 44 4.99 -8.97 -0.55
C SER A 44 4.70 -10.37 -1.13
N LEU A 45 3.54 -10.94 -0.80
CA LEU A 45 3.11 -12.25 -1.31
C LEU A 45 2.84 -12.21 -2.82
N ALA A 46 2.15 -11.17 -3.31
CA ALA A 46 1.81 -11.03 -4.72
C ALA A 46 3.06 -10.89 -5.58
N PHE A 47 4.00 -10.02 -5.21
CA PHE A 47 5.25 -9.82 -5.92
C PHE A 47 6.13 -11.06 -5.90
N ALA A 48 6.24 -11.77 -4.77
CA ALA A 48 6.98 -13.03 -4.70
C ALA A 48 6.39 -14.10 -5.63
N ALA A 49 5.05 -14.23 -5.65
CA ALA A 49 4.37 -15.17 -6.53
C ALA A 49 4.53 -14.81 -8.02
N MET A 50 4.50 -13.52 -8.35
CA MET A 50 4.75 -13.06 -9.72
C MET A 50 6.20 -13.29 -10.14
N ALA A 51 7.17 -13.00 -9.27
CA ALA A 51 8.59 -13.23 -9.53
C ALA A 51 8.92 -14.71 -9.79
N ALA A 52 8.20 -15.63 -9.16
CA ALA A 52 8.34 -17.07 -9.39
C ALA A 52 7.77 -17.55 -10.74
N ASN A 53 7.11 -16.68 -11.51
CA ASN A 53 6.52 -17.04 -12.79
C ASN A 53 7.62 -17.25 -13.86
N ARG A 54 7.78 -18.50 -14.30
CA ARG A 54 8.79 -18.90 -15.30
C ARG A 54 8.63 -18.26 -16.68
N ARG A 55 7.49 -17.61 -16.96
CA ARG A 55 7.24 -16.91 -18.22
C ARG A 55 7.76 -15.47 -18.22
N LEU A 56 8.17 -14.93 -17.07
CA LEU A 56 8.78 -13.61 -17.01
C LEU A 56 10.24 -13.66 -17.48
N ALA A 57 10.67 -12.58 -18.13
CA ALA A 57 12.08 -12.36 -18.39
C ALA A 57 12.87 -12.35 -17.06
N PRO A 58 14.10 -12.90 -17.01
CA PRO A 58 14.88 -12.98 -15.77
C PRO A 58 15.05 -11.64 -15.05
N ALA A 59 15.26 -10.55 -15.80
CA ALA A 59 15.38 -9.21 -15.23
C ALA A 59 14.08 -8.73 -14.58
N ALA A 60 12.93 -8.98 -15.20
CA ALA A 60 11.62 -8.65 -14.63
C ALA A 60 11.35 -9.48 -13.36
N ALA A 61 11.63 -10.78 -13.39
CA ALA A 61 11.50 -11.65 -12.22
C ALA A 61 12.38 -11.17 -11.06
N ALA A 62 13.64 -10.80 -11.32
CA ALA A 62 14.55 -10.27 -10.31
C ALA A 62 14.07 -8.94 -9.73
N ALA A 63 13.53 -8.04 -10.56
CA ALA A 63 12.96 -6.76 -10.11
C ALA A 63 11.75 -6.99 -9.19
N LEU A 64 10.81 -7.86 -9.57
CA LEU A 64 9.65 -8.19 -8.72
C LEU A 64 10.07 -8.88 -7.41
N ALA A 65 11.11 -9.72 -7.44
CA ALA A 65 11.66 -10.33 -6.23
C ALA A 65 12.32 -9.30 -5.29
N ALA A 66 12.89 -8.23 -5.84
CA ALA A 66 13.41 -7.12 -5.04
C ALA A 66 12.27 -6.34 -4.38
N ILE A 67 11.22 -6.00 -5.14
CA ILE A 67 10.03 -5.35 -4.59
C ILE A 67 9.43 -6.18 -3.45
N ALA A 68 9.25 -7.50 -3.65
CA ALA A 68 8.72 -8.37 -2.59
C ALA A 68 9.51 -8.32 -1.27
N ARG A 69 10.82 -8.06 -1.33
CA ARG A 69 11.67 -7.84 -0.14
C ARG A 69 11.51 -6.45 0.44
N ASP A 70 11.30 -5.44 -0.38
CA ASP A 70 11.00 -4.08 0.07
C ASP A 70 9.68 -4.08 0.87
N GLU A 71 8.61 -4.71 0.35
CA GLU A 71 7.33 -4.81 1.07
C GLU A 71 7.43 -5.59 2.38
N ALA A 72 8.32 -6.59 2.41
CA ALA A 72 8.61 -7.30 3.65
C ALA A 72 9.24 -6.40 4.72
N GLN A 73 10.05 -5.42 4.31
CA GLN A 73 10.63 -4.43 5.20
C GLN A 73 9.61 -3.35 5.57
N HIS A 74 8.77 -2.90 4.62
CA HIS A 74 7.68 -1.97 4.89
C HIS A 74 6.72 -2.53 5.94
N ASP A 75 6.28 -3.78 5.79
CA ASP A 75 5.47 -4.50 6.77
C ASP A 75 6.09 -4.46 8.18
N ALA A 76 7.39 -4.77 8.29
CA ALA A 76 8.11 -4.73 9.56
C ALA A 76 8.21 -3.32 10.16
N LEU A 77 8.40 -2.29 9.33
CA LEU A 77 8.42 -0.89 9.74
C LEU A 77 7.03 -0.45 10.24
N LEU A 78 5.96 -0.77 9.51
CA LEU A 78 4.60 -0.41 9.87
C LEU A 78 4.14 -1.11 11.14
N LYS A 79 4.47 -2.40 11.32
CA LYS A 79 4.23 -3.13 12.58
C LYS A 79 4.99 -2.53 13.76
N GLY A 80 6.21 -2.08 13.52
CA GLY A 80 7.01 -1.35 14.49
C GLY A 80 6.35 -0.04 14.93
N LEU A 81 5.89 0.75 13.97
CA LEU A 81 5.13 1.98 14.23
C LEU A 81 3.83 1.69 14.98
N LEU A 82 3.06 0.70 14.54
CA LEU A 82 1.77 0.33 15.16
C LEU A 82 1.97 -0.09 16.62
N ALA A 83 3.04 -0.82 16.94
CA ALA A 83 3.37 -1.21 18.31
C ALA A 83 3.70 -0.02 19.24
N ALA A 84 4.10 1.12 18.66
CA ALA A 84 4.40 2.34 19.41
C ALA A 84 3.21 3.32 19.48
N LEU A 85 2.14 3.08 18.71
CA LEU A 85 0.95 3.94 18.65
C LEU A 85 -0.17 3.41 19.57
N PRO A 86 -1.15 4.26 19.92
CA PRO A 86 -2.38 3.77 20.53
C PRO A 86 -3.01 2.67 19.67
N ALA A 87 -3.46 1.59 20.32
CA ALA A 87 -4.12 0.50 19.63
C ALA A 87 -5.42 0.99 18.97
N PRO A 88 -5.74 0.53 17.75
CA PRO A 88 -7.02 0.84 17.12
C PRO A 88 -8.18 0.28 17.94
N ALA A 89 -9.29 0.99 17.97
CA ALA A 89 -10.47 0.61 18.75
C ALA A 89 -11.10 -0.70 18.25
N ASP A 90 -11.22 -0.86 16.93
CA ASP A 90 -11.69 -2.08 16.28
C ASP A 90 -11.12 -2.20 14.86
N PRO A 91 -9.98 -2.91 14.67
CA PRO A 91 -9.36 -3.05 13.36
C PRO A 91 -10.04 -4.12 12.48
N GLU A 92 -10.92 -4.97 13.02
CA GLU A 92 -11.45 -6.14 12.30
C GLU A 92 -12.23 -5.77 11.02
N PRO A 93 -13.13 -4.77 11.00
CA PRO A 93 -13.87 -4.42 9.80
C PRO A 93 -12.96 -3.97 8.65
N VAL A 94 -11.92 -3.17 8.94
CA VAL A 94 -10.99 -2.68 7.91
C VAL A 94 -10.08 -3.81 7.43
N LEU A 95 -9.60 -4.67 8.33
CA LEU A 95 -8.76 -5.81 7.96
C LEU A 95 -9.54 -6.84 7.11
N ALA A 96 -10.79 -7.15 7.48
CA ALA A 96 -11.65 -8.04 6.70
C ALA A 96 -11.93 -7.48 5.29
N ALA A 97 -12.25 -6.19 5.19
CA ALA A 97 -12.49 -5.53 3.90
C ALA A 97 -11.22 -5.49 3.03
N ALA A 98 -10.07 -5.15 3.63
CA ALA A 98 -8.78 -5.14 2.94
C ALA A 98 -8.37 -6.54 2.47
N GLN A 99 -8.54 -7.56 3.31
CA GLN A 99 -8.25 -8.95 2.96
C GLN A 99 -9.12 -9.42 1.79
N ALA A 100 -10.43 -9.16 1.84
CA ALA A 100 -11.36 -9.50 0.77
C ALA A 100 -10.99 -8.81 -0.56
N MET A 101 -10.64 -7.52 -0.51
CA MET A 101 -10.12 -6.78 -1.65
C MET A 101 -8.88 -7.47 -2.24
N HIS A 102 -7.84 -7.70 -1.44
CA HIS A 102 -6.58 -8.30 -1.94
C HIS A 102 -6.78 -9.71 -2.52
N VAL A 103 -7.65 -10.53 -1.92
CA VAL A 103 -8.02 -11.85 -2.47
C VAL A 103 -8.68 -11.72 -3.85
N SER A 104 -9.57 -10.74 -4.03
CA SER A 104 -10.23 -10.50 -5.32
C SER A 104 -9.25 -10.03 -6.41
N LEU A 105 -8.26 -9.20 -6.04
CA LEU A 105 -7.25 -8.68 -6.96
C LEU A 105 -6.34 -9.76 -7.53
N GLY A 106 -6.10 -10.84 -6.79
CA GLY A 106 -5.26 -11.96 -7.24
C GLY A 106 -5.82 -12.78 -8.41
N ARG A 107 -7.12 -12.65 -8.71
CA ARG A 107 -7.83 -13.46 -9.73
C ARG A 107 -7.74 -12.88 -11.14
N THR A 108 -6.52 -12.68 -11.66
CA THR A 108 -6.30 -12.25 -13.05
C THR A 108 -4.95 -12.74 -13.60
N LEU A 109 -4.72 -12.55 -14.89
CA LEU A 109 -3.44 -12.82 -15.54
C LEU A 109 -2.32 -11.97 -14.93
N ILE A 110 -1.07 -12.36 -15.14
CA ILE A 110 0.07 -11.65 -14.53
C ILE A 110 0.13 -10.17 -14.93
N THR A 111 -0.24 -9.84 -16.18
CA THR A 111 -0.31 -8.47 -16.69
C THR A 111 -1.36 -7.64 -15.96
N GLY A 112 -2.57 -8.20 -15.78
CA GLY A 112 -3.63 -7.58 -14.98
C GLY A 112 -3.23 -7.41 -13.51
N ARG A 113 -2.52 -8.40 -12.93
CA ARG A 113 -2.02 -8.31 -11.54
C ARG A 113 -1.00 -7.19 -11.38
N LEU A 114 -0.03 -7.08 -12.29
CA LEU A 114 0.93 -5.97 -12.30
C LEU A 114 0.25 -4.62 -12.43
N ALA A 115 -0.76 -4.51 -13.30
CA ALA A 115 -1.54 -3.27 -13.46
C ALA A 115 -2.34 -2.91 -12.20
N ARG A 116 -2.99 -3.89 -11.57
CA ARG A 116 -3.73 -3.71 -10.31
C ARG A 116 -2.82 -3.22 -9.19
N VAL A 117 -1.65 -3.86 -9.02
CA VAL A 117 -0.70 -3.48 -7.97
C VAL A 117 -0.12 -2.09 -8.24
N ALA A 118 0.34 -1.79 -9.47
CA ALA A 118 0.76 -0.42 -9.80
C ALA A 118 -0.37 0.62 -9.57
N GLY A 119 -1.62 0.24 -9.81
CA GLY A 119 -2.79 1.04 -9.47
C GLY A 119 -2.95 1.28 -7.97
N LEU A 120 -2.80 0.25 -7.14
CA LEU A 120 -2.83 0.35 -5.69
C LEU A 120 -1.67 1.18 -5.14
N ASP A 121 -0.43 0.89 -5.53
CA ASP A 121 0.75 1.58 -5.01
C ASP A 121 0.72 3.06 -5.39
N SER A 122 0.17 3.41 -6.56
CA SER A 122 -0.07 4.82 -6.94
C SER A 122 -1.09 5.52 -6.04
N ALA A 123 -2.10 4.79 -5.57
CA ALA A 123 -3.08 5.28 -4.61
C ALA A 123 -2.46 5.41 -3.21
N VAL A 124 -1.65 4.44 -2.79
CA VAL A 124 -0.89 4.48 -1.54
C VAL A 124 0.08 5.67 -1.54
N CYS A 125 0.79 5.92 -2.65
CA CYS A 125 1.61 7.12 -2.81
C CYS A 125 0.81 8.39 -2.51
N LEU A 126 -0.40 8.52 -3.07
CA LEU A 126 -1.26 9.68 -2.84
C LEU A 126 -1.69 9.80 -1.38
N ILE A 127 -2.06 8.68 -0.74
CA ILE A 127 -2.44 8.61 0.67
C ILE A 127 -1.28 9.06 1.55
N LEU A 128 -0.10 8.45 1.37
CA LEU A 128 1.11 8.78 2.11
C LEU A 128 1.50 10.24 1.92
N ALA A 129 1.44 10.77 0.69
CA ALA A 129 1.70 12.17 0.42
C ALA A 129 0.72 13.10 1.17
N ARG A 130 -0.55 12.72 1.33
CA ARG A 130 -1.52 13.50 2.12
C ARG A 130 -1.23 13.44 3.61
N VAL A 131 -0.96 12.25 4.14
CA VAL A 131 -0.66 12.03 5.56
C VAL A 131 0.63 12.73 5.95
N LEU A 132 1.70 12.59 5.15
CA LEU A 132 3.01 13.20 5.40
C LEU A 132 2.96 14.73 5.52
N ARG A 133 2.06 15.40 4.81
CA ARG A 133 1.86 16.86 4.94
C ARG A 133 1.28 17.28 6.29
N ARG A 134 0.75 16.34 7.07
CA ARG A 134 0.10 16.57 8.36
C ARG A 134 0.95 16.13 9.54
N LEU A 135 2.01 15.37 9.28
CA LEU A 135 2.93 14.93 10.32
C LEU A 135 4.07 15.94 10.51
N PRO A 136 4.61 16.06 11.74
CA PRO A 136 5.83 16.83 11.97
C PRO A 136 6.98 16.28 11.12
N ALA A 137 7.61 17.14 10.31
CA ALA A 137 8.60 16.70 9.32
C ALA A 137 9.78 15.94 9.95
N ALA A 138 10.21 16.33 11.15
CA ALA A 138 11.33 15.73 11.88
C ALA A 138 10.96 14.45 12.65
N SER A 139 9.67 14.08 12.73
CA SER A 139 9.26 12.88 13.46
C SER A 139 9.78 11.61 12.79
N ASP A 140 10.10 10.60 13.61
CA ASP A 140 10.50 9.28 13.13
C ASP A 140 9.42 8.60 12.30
N THR A 141 8.16 8.80 12.66
CA THR A 141 7.01 8.36 11.86
C THR A 141 7.04 8.95 10.46
N ALA A 142 7.23 10.27 10.32
CA ALA A 142 7.29 10.91 9.01
C ALA A 142 8.50 10.43 8.20
N ARG A 143 9.63 10.15 8.85
CA ARG A 143 10.82 9.57 8.20
C ARG A 143 10.56 8.18 7.63
N VAL A 144 9.91 7.30 8.40
CA VAL A 144 9.52 5.96 7.94
C VAL A 144 8.53 6.04 6.77
N LEU A 145 7.47 6.82 6.90
CA LEU A 145 6.45 6.95 5.84
C LEU A 145 7.00 7.61 4.58
N ARG A 146 7.98 8.53 4.67
CA ARG A 146 8.68 9.08 3.49
C ARG A 146 9.49 8.03 2.76
N ARG A 147 10.15 7.14 3.49
CA ARG A 147 10.91 6.04 2.89
C ARG A 147 9.97 5.12 2.11
N ILE A 148 8.89 4.66 2.76
CA ILE A 148 7.87 3.83 2.11
C ILE A 148 7.34 4.54 0.87
N HIS A 149 6.90 5.81 0.99
CA HIS A 149 6.40 6.59 -0.16
C HIS A 149 7.37 6.66 -1.35
N ALA A 150 8.68 6.79 -1.11
CA ALA A 150 9.67 6.81 -2.18
C ALA A 150 9.84 5.43 -2.85
N ASP A 151 9.79 4.37 -2.04
CA ASP A 151 9.85 3.00 -2.52
C ASP A 151 8.58 2.63 -3.33
N GLU A 152 7.38 3.00 -2.86
CA GLU A 152 6.11 2.82 -3.58
C GLU A 152 6.15 3.48 -4.96
N ALA A 153 6.65 4.71 -5.07
CA ALA A 153 6.74 5.41 -6.35
C ALA A 153 7.66 4.67 -7.35
N ARG A 154 8.75 4.07 -6.85
CA ARG A 154 9.63 3.21 -7.65
C ARG A 154 8.94 1.91 -8.03
N HIS A 155 8.19 1.29 -7.12
CA HIS A 155 7.44 0.05 -7.39
C HIS A 155 6.37 0.26 -8.46
N VAL A 156 5.63 1.36 -8.40
CA VAL A 156 4.69 1.79 -9.45
C VAL A 156 5.37 1.85 -10.81
N ALA A 157 6.53 2.49 -10.90
CA ALA A 157 7.26 2.63 -12.17
C ALA A 157 7.71 1.27 -12.70
N ILE A 158 8.28 0.40 -11.84
CA ILE A 158 8.76 -0.93 -12.24
C ILE A 158 7.59 -1.82 -12.69
N ALA A 159 6.56 -1.98 -11.85
CA ALA A 159 5.42 -2.83 -12.15
C ALA A 159 4.67 -2.32 -13.39
N GLY A 160 4.53 -0.99 -13.51
CA GLY A 160 3.93 -0.33 -14.66
C GLY A 160 4.68 -0.61 -15.97
N ASN A 161 6.01 -0.48 -15.97
CA ASN A 161 6.84 -0.74 -17.15
C ASN A 161 6.79 -2.21 -17.58
N ILE A 162 6.83 -3.15 -16.62
CA ILE A 162 6.71 -4.58 -16.92
C ILE A 162 5.33 -4.88 -17.52
N ALA A 163 4.26 -4.33 -16.93
CA ALA A 163 2.89 -4.50 -17.45
C ALA A 163 2.75 -3.95 -18.87
N ALA A 164 3.25 -2.73 -19.13
CA ALA A 164 3.20 -2.08 -20.44
C ALA A 164 3.95 -2.87 -21.51
N GLY A 165 5.07 -3.52 -21.16
CA GLY A 165 5.82 -4.38 -22.09
C GLY A 165 5.12 -5.71 -22.44
N MET A 166 4.02 -6.05 -21.75
CA MET A 166 3.34 -7.34 -21.91
C MET A 166 1.86 -7.22 -22.30
N GLY A 167 1.25 -6.04 -22.17
CA GLY A 167 -0.21 -5.87 -22.19
C GLY A 167 -0.70 -4.75 -23.09
N VAL A 168 -2.02 -4.74 -23.31
CA VAL A 168 -2.71 -3.67 -24.05
C VAL A 168 -3.00 -2.52 -23.09
N MET A 169 -2.53 -1.33 -23.43
CA MET A 169 -2.51 -0.18 -22.52
C MET A 169 -3.89 0.19 -21.94
N THR A 170 -4.97 0.08 -22.73
CA THR A 170 -6.33 0.35 -22.25
C THR A 170 -6.76 -0.63 -21.17
N ALA A 171 -6.57 -1.93 -21.40
CA ALA A 171 -6.89 -2.97 -20.42
C ALA A 171 -6.08 -2.80 -19.12
N LEU A 172 -4.82 -2.38 -19.21
CA LEU A 172 -4.00 -2.10 -18.01
C LEU A 172 -4.55 -0.92 -17.21
N LYS A 173 -4.99 0.15 -17.89
CA LYS A 173 -5.63 1.31 -17.24
C LYS A 173 -6.92 0.92 -16.53
N ASP A 174 -7.74 0.08 -17.14
CA ASP A 174 -8.99 -0.41 -16.56
C ASP A 174 -8.74 -1.27 -15.32
N GLU A 175 -7.76 -2.18 -15.38
CA GLU A 175 -7.37 -3.02 -14.24
C GLU A 175 -6.83 -2.19 -13.06
N ALA A 176 -6.02 -1.17 -13.35
CA ALA A 176 -5.53 -0.25 -12.33
C ALA A 176 -6.66 0.60 -11.72
N ALA A 177 -7.61 1.08 -12.55
CA ALA A 177 -8.78 1.82 -12.07
C ALA A 177 -9.69 0.96 -11.19
N HIS A 178 -9.92 -0.29 -11.58
CA HIS A 178 -10.66 -1.25 -10.78
C HIS A 178 -10.04 -1.46 -9.40
N ALA A 179 -8.71 -1.65 -9.33
CA ALA A 179 -8.02 -1.83 -8.05
C ALA A 179 -8.15 -0.60 -7.13
N ARG A 180 -8.03 0.61 -7.68
CA ARG A 180 -8.23 1.85 -6.91
C ARG A 180 -9.67 2.01 -6.41
N ALA A 181 -10.66 1.64 -7.22
CA ALA A 181 -12.06 1.70 -6.81
C ALA A 181 -12.34 0.79 -5.62
N LEU A 182 -11.74 -0.40 -5.59
CA LEU A 182 -11.84 -1.30 -4.44
C LEU A 182 -11.18 -0.69 -3.19
N LEU A 183 -9.98 -0.10 -3.33
CA LEU A 183 -9.31 0.57 -2.20
C LEU A 183 -10.13 1.75 -1.65
N VAL A 184 -10.80 2.52 -2.52
CA VAL A 184 -11.71 3.60 -2.10
C VAL A 184 -12.84 3.07 -1.21
N ALA A 185 -13.38 1.89 -1.52
CA ALA A 185 -14.39 1.25 -0.67
C ALA A 185 -13.82 0.88 0.70
N VAL A 186 -12.61 0.31 0.74
CA VAL A 186 -11.94 -0.06 2.01
C VAL A 186 -11.63 1.18 2.87
N ILE A 187 -11.16 2.28 2.25
CA ILE A 187 -10.91 3.56 2.94
C ILE A 187 -12.17 4.13 3.59
N GLY A 188 -13.36 3.76 3.10
CA GLY A 188 -14.63 4.10 3.73
C GLY A 188 -14.70 3.73 5.22
N HIS A 189 -14.06 2.62 5.62
CA HIS A 189 -14.06 2.14 7.01
C HIS A 189 -13.19 2.98 7.95
N VAL A 190 -12.19 3.68 7.43
CA VAL A 190 -11.23 4.49 8.23
C VAL A 190 -11.34 5.99 7.93
N GLY A 191 -12.48 6.43 7.39
CA GLY A 191 -12.70 7.83 7.01
C GLY A 191 -12.53 8.80 8.19
N ALA A 192 -13.09 8.49 9.35
CA ALA A 192 -12.96 9.33 10.54
C ALA A 192 -11.49 9.46 11.02
N ALA A 193 -10.70 8.41 10.85
CA ALA A 193 -9.28 8.44 11.18
C ALA A 193 -8.49 9.34 10.23
N PHE A 194 -8.81 9.32 8.92
CA PHE A 194 -8.24 10.29 7.99
C PHE A 194 -8.59 11.73 8.36
N ASP A 195 -9.83 11.99 8.78
CA ASP A 195 -10.24 13.32 9.24
C ASP A 195 -9.47 13.75 10.52
N GLY A 196 -9.26 12.82 11.46
CA GLY A 196 -8.41 13.04 12.64
C GLY A 196 -6.93 13.33 12.31
N LEU A 197 -6.43 12.85 11.17
CA LEU A 197 -5.13 13.25 10.61
C LEU A 197 -5.19 14.59 9.85
N GLY A 198 -6.37 15.21 9.74
CA GLY A 198 -6.64 16.40 8.95
C GLY A 198 -6.78 16.13 7.45
N VAL A 199 -6.80 14.87 7.00
CA VAL A 199 -6.96 14.50 5.60
C VAL A 199 -8.45 14.36 5.28
N GLU A 200 -9.01 15.31 4.53
CA GLU A 200 -10.43 15.27 4.15
C GLU A 200 -10.77 13.96 3.38
N PRO A 201 -11.60 13.07 3.96
CA PRO A 201 -11.82 11.73 3.41
C PRO A 201 -12.52 11.74 2.05
N ASP A 202 -13.49 12.64 1.86
CA ASP A 202 -14.23 12.75 0.60
C ASP A 202 -13.36 13.21 -0.55
N ARG A 203 -12.53 14.23 -0.33
CA ARG A 203 -11.52 14.64 -1.31
C ARG A 203 -10.49 13.56 -1.56
N LEU A 204 -10.04 12.83 -0.54
CA LEU A 204 -9.14 11.70 -0.72
C LEU A 204 -9.76 10.66 -1.66
N ARG A 205 -11.01 10.24 -1.41
CA ARG A 205 -11.74 9.29 -2.26
C ARG A 205 -11.89 9.78 -3.70
N ARG A 206 -12.31 11.05 -3.89
CA ARG A 206 -12.43 11.66 -5.23
C ARG A 206 -11.11 11.66 -5.99
N ASP A 207 -10.02 12.02 -5.33
CA ASP A 207 -8.71 12.13 -5.97
C ASP A 207 -8.13 10.74 -6.30
N LEU A 208 -8.40 9.72 -5.46
CA LEU A 208 -8.05 8.33 -5.74
C LEU A 208 -8.79 7.76 -6.96
N ALA A 209 -10.09 8.07 -7.09
CA ALA A 209 -10.90 7.64 -8.23
C ALA A 209 -10.47 8.32 -9.55
N ARG A 210 -9.81 9.49 -9.48
CA ARG A 210 -9.38 10.28 -10.65
C ARG A 210 -7.96 10.01 -11.13
N LEU A 211 -7.17 9.22 -10.40
CA LEU A 211 -5.92 8.70 -10.95
C LEU A 211 -6.24 7.96 -12.26
N PRO A 212 -5.45 8.12 -13.35
CA PRO A 212 -4.06 8.54 -13.32
C PRO A 212 -3.77 9.93 -13.90
N ALA A 213 -2.86 10.67 -13.25
CA ALA A 213 -2.00 11.63 -13.94
C ALA A 213 -0.67 10.92 -14.24
N GLY A 214 -0.58 10.23 -15.38
CA GLY A 214 0.68 9.66 -15.89
C GLY A 214 0.92 8.15 -15.74
N LEU A 215 0.11 7.40 -14.97
CA LEU A 215 0.18 5.93 -14.94
C LEU A 215 -0.14 5.37 -16.34
N PHE A 216 0.79 4.60 -16.92
CA PHE A 216 0.64 4.05 -18.28
C PHE A 216 0.49 5.13 -19.38
N ALA A 217 1.08 6.31 -19.17
CA ALA A 217 1.29 7.26 -20.25
C ALA A 217 2.36 6.71 -21.21
N ALA A 218 2.00 6.69 -22.50
CA ALA A 218 2.90 6.28 -23.58
C ALA A 218 4.04 7.29 -23.76
#